data_AF-A0A183ENN0-F1
#
_entry.id   AF-A0A183ENN0-F1
#
_cell.length_a   1.000
_cell.length_b   1.000
_cell.length_c   1.000
_cell.angle_alpha   90.00
_cell.angle_beta   90.00
_cell.angle_gamma   90.00
#
_symmetry.space_group_name_H-M   'P 1'
#
loop_
_entity.id
_entity.type
_entity.pdbx_description
1 polymer ?
#
loop_
_entity_poly.entity_id
_entity_poly.type
_entity_poly.pdbx_seq_one_letter_code
_entity_poly.pdbx_strand_id
1 'polypeptide(L)'
;LDGASGEPCITHRGTLVASIFLRDALQAIKSYAFRYSPYPLILTIENHCSLQQQEAMARAFVEVNTFQILGDDIYMIPENEPLTELPSPSQLKHKYLLRGKRVLAAVTGVDEGREDDDEASAAPENKYVHPDLSKLISLSQVKLTRCLRGDIDKHGVNESASLSETKVKKLGEESEALLAAYTSKHFVKSYPKGLRQDSSNFCPMQSWIAGVQSVALNMQTYDENMDLSAGLFRINGNCGYVLKPPVLIRGLGKQPQSRDLITR
;
A
#
# COMPACT_ATOMS: atom_id res chain seq x y z
N LEU A 1 15.79 2.10 7.73
CA LEU A 1 17.14 2.71 7.76
C LEU A 1 18.12 1.69 8.25
N ASP A 2 19.37 1.83 7.83
CA ASP A 2 20.44 1.07 8.43
C ASP A 2 20.59 1.47 9.91
N GLY A 3 20.38 0.52 10.83
CA GLY A 3 20.61 0.75 12.25
C GLY A 3 22.01 0.34 12.69
N ALA A 4 22.37 0.75 13.90
CA ALA A 4 23.61 0.35 14.55
C ALA A 4 23.65 -1.18 14.73
N SER A 5 24.85 -1.77 14.71
CA SER A 5 25.06 -3.21 14.90
C SER A 5 24.41 -4.12 13.85
N GLY A 6 24.00 -3.58 12.70
CA GLY A 6 23.42 -4.36 11.59
C GLY A 6 21.93 -4.67 11.73
N GLU A 7 21.24 -4.06 12.70
CA GLU A 7 19.81 -4.24 12.94
C GLU A 7 18.99 -3.14 12.25
N PRO A 8 18.03 -3.47 11.38
CA PRO A 8 17.24 -2.46 10.70
C PRO A 8 16.40 -1.61 11.66
N CYS A 9 16.35 -0.31 11.40
CA CYS A 9 15.57 0.65 12.19
C CYS A 9 14.48 1.35 11.37
N ILE A 10 13.43 1.78 12.06
CA ILE A 10 12.33 2.59 11.54
C ILE A 10 12.48 4.02 12.11
N THR A 11 12.39 5.02 11.24
CA THR A 11 12.32 6.44 11.62
C THR A 11 11.74 7.25 10.45
N HIS A 12 11.44 8.51 10.69
CA HIS A 12 11.11 9.49 9.66
C HIS A 12 12.40 10.16 9.14
N ARG A 13 12.86 9.72 7.95
CA ARG A 13 14.08 10.22 7.31
C ARG A 13 14.04 11.74 7.18
N GLY A 14 15.20 12.38 7.34
CA GLY A 14 15.33 13.83 7.20
C GLY A 14 14.78 14.63 8.38
N THR A 15 14.42 13.98 9.49
CA THR A 15 13.94 14.65 10.71
C THR A 15 14.68 14.17 11.96
N LEU A 16 14.42 14.81 13.09
CA LEU A 16 15.02 14.48 14.40
C LEU A 16 14.25 13.40 15.16
N VAL A 17 13.31 12.71 14.50
CA VAL A 17 12.51 11.66 15.13
C VAL A 17 13.40 10.49 15.52
N ALA A 18 13.34 10.09 16.79
CA ALA A 18 14.09 8.95 17.30
C ALA A 18 13.73 7.67 16.54
N SER A 19 14.73 6.84 16.29
CA SER A 19 14.53 5.56 15.63
C SER A 19 14.09 4.48 16.62
N ILE A 20 13.33 3.51 16.12
CA ILE A 20 13.00 2.27 16.82
C ILE A 20 13.51 1.08 16.01
N PHE A 21 13.81 -0.04 16.67
CA PHE A 21 14.20 -1.25 15.95
C PHE A 21 13.01 -1.87 15.23
N LEU A 22 13.24 -2.36 14.01
CA LEU A 22 12.21 -3.08 13.23
C LEU A 22 11.65 -4.27 14.01
N ARG A 23 12.52 -5.05 14.66
CA ARG A 23 12.10 -6.22 15.44
C ARG A 23 11.08 -5.89 16.53
N ASP A 24 11.27 -4.77 17.24
CA ASP A 24 10.41 -4.37 18.35
C ASP A 24 9.03 -3.94 17.80
N ALA A 25 9.02 -3.24 16.67
CA ALA A 25 7.80 -2.88 15.96
C ALA A 25 7.04 -4.13 15.47
N LEU A 26 7.74 -5.11 14.88
CA LEU A 26 7.11 -6.35 14.41
C LEU A 26 6.54 -7.19 15.55
N GLN A 27 7.23 -7.25 16.70
CA GLN A 27 6.72 -7.93 17.89
C GLN A 27 5.44 -7.28 18.42
N ALA A 28 5.39 -5.94 18.44
CA ALA A 28 4.17 -5.21 18.77
C ALA A 28 3.05 -5.52 17.77
N ILE A 29 3.33 -5.43 16.46
CA ILE A 29 2.35 -5.75 15.41
C ILE A 29 1.79 -7.16 15.61
N LYS A 30 2.63 -8.17 15.81
CA LYS A 30 2.20 -9.56 16.05
C LYS A 30 1.21 -9.66 17.21
N SER A 31 1.48 -8.92 18.30
CA SER A 31 0.69 -8.97 19.53
C SER A 31 -0.71 -8.35 19.39
N TYR A 32 -0.92 -7.45 18.42
CA TYR A 32 -2.15 -6.67 18.31
C TYR A 32 -2.91 -6.84 16.98
N ALA A 33 -2.26 -7.30 15.91
CA ALA A 33 -2.78 -7.25 14.54
C ALA A 33 -4.21 -7.79 14.40
N PHE A 34 -4.52 -8.92 15.04
CA PHE A 34 -5.80 -9.61 14.88
C PHE A 34 -6.67 -9.62 16.15
N ARG A 35 -6.38 -8.74 17.12
CA ARG A 35 -7.13 -8.68 18.39
C ARG A 35 -8.58 -8.23 18.21
N TYR A 36 -8.82 -7.35 17.25
CA TYR A 36 -10.13 -6.72 17.01
C TYR A 36 -10.76 -7.09 15.68
N SER A 37 -9.96 -7.60 14.74
CA SER A 37 -10.43 -8.02 13.41
C SER A 37 -9.63 -9.24 12.95
N PRO A 38 -10.27 -10.29 12.41
CA PRO A 38 -9.56 -11.42 11.83
C PRO A 38 -9.04 -11.14 10.42
N TYR A 39 -9.41 -10.02 9.81
CA TYR A 39 -9.07 -9.71 8.42
C TYR A 39 -7.58 -9.34 8.25
N PRO A 40 -7.03 -9.43 7.03
CA PRO A 40 -5.60 -9.25 6.78
C PRO A 40 -5.07 -7.89 7.23
N LEU A 41 -3.78 -7.84 7.56
CA LEU A 41 -3.05 -6.59 7.83
C LEU A 41 -2.02 -6.33 6.72
N ILE A 42 -2.06 -5.14 6.12
CA ILE A 42 -1.11 -4.74 5.08
C ILE A 42 0.00 -3.88 5.70
N LEU A 43 1.24 -4.34 5.62
CA LEU A 43 2.43 -3.61 6.05
C LEU A 43 3.08 -2.95 4.83
N THR A 44 3.04 -1.61 4.75
CA THR A 44 3.72 -0.85 3.70
C THR A 44 5.17 -0.59 4.10
N ILE A 45 6.11 -1.12 3.33
CA ILE A 45 7.54 -1.03 3.59
C ILE A 45 8.15 0.06 2.71
N GLU A 46 8.59 1.15 3.34
CA GLU A 46 9.41 2.17 2.70
C GLU A 46 10.89 1.87 2.99
N ASN A 47 11.49 1.11 2.08
CA ASN A 47 12.80 0.53 2.31
C ASN A 47 13.91 1.49 1.85
N HIS A 48 14.78 1.82 2.79
CA HIS A 48 15.99 2.60 2.54
C HIS A 48 17.22 2.00 3.22
N CYS A 49 17.23 0.68 3.41
CA CYS A 49 18.33 -0.05 3.99
C CYS A 49 19.33 -0.48 2.90
N SER A 50 20.60 -0.68 3.27
CA SER A 50 21.60 -1.37 2.44
C SER A 50 21.18 -2.82 2.19
N LEU A 51 21.74 -3.47 1.17
CA LEU A 51 21.39 -4.86 0.84
C LEU A 51 21.61 -5.81 2.03
N GLN A 52 22.68 -5.63 2.80
CA GLN A 52 22.96 -6.42 4.00
C GLN A 52 21.86 -6.25 5.06
N GLN A 53 21.39 -5.03 5.29
CA GLN A 53 20.30 -4.78 6.23
C GLN A 53 18.92 -5.13 5.66
N GLN A 54 18.76 -5.19 4.35
CA GLN A 54 17.55 -5.75 3.73
C GLN A 54 17.46 -7.27 3.91
N GLU A 55 18.58 -7.98 3.87
CA GLU A 55 18.66 -9.40 4.26
C GLU A 55 18.27 -9.57 5.73
N ALA A 56 18.84 -8.74 6.62
CA ALA A 56 18.46 -8.73 8.04
C ALA A 56 16.97 -8.38 8.26
N MET A 57 16.41 -7.48 7.44
CA MET A 57 14.99 -7.14 7.43
C MET A 57 14.12 -8.32 7.00
N ALA A 58 14.50 -9.02 5.92
CA ALA A 58 13.79 -10.21 5.46
C ALA A 58 13.79 -11.30 6.53
N ARG A 59 14.94 -11.54 7.19
CA ARG A 59 15.01 -12.41 8.36
C ARG A 59 14.06 -11.92 9.45
N ALA A 60 14.10 -10.65 9.85
CA ALA A 60 13.22 -10.14 10.90
C ALA A 60 11.71 -10.35 10.64
N PHE A 61 11.27 -10.31 9.38
CA PHE A 61 9.88 -10.63 9.04
C PHE A 61 9.53 -12.12 9.26
N VAL A 62 10.48 -13.02 8.97
CA VAL A 62 10.27 -14.47 9.00
C VAL A 62 10.67 -15.06 10.37
N GLU A 63 11.91 -14.84 10.80
CA GLU A 63 12.57 -15.46 11.96
C GLU A 63 13.64 -14.56 12.62
N VAL A 64 13.69 -14.55 13.95
CA VAL A 64 14.93 -14.21 14.67
C VAL A 64 15.10 -15.18 15.84
N ASN A 65 16.27 -15.84 15.90
CA ASN A 65 16.82 -16.55 17.07
C ASN A 65 15.75 -17.25 17.93
N THR A 66 15.16 -18.31 17.34
CA THR A 66 14.25 -19.27 18.00
C THR A 66 12.75 -18.91 18.03
N PHE A 67 12.33 -17.72 17.55
CA PHE A 67 10.90 -17.40 17.35
C PHE A 67 10.62 -16.78 15.98
N GLN A 68 9.62 -17.31 15.27
CA GLN A 68 9.05 -16.65 14.09
C GLN A 68 8.32 -15.38 14.55
N ILE A 69 8.58 -14.22 13.92
CA ILE A 69 7.77 -13.02 14.19
C ILE A 69 6.47 -13.13 13.39
N LEU A 70 6.50 -12.95 12.07
CA LEU A 70 5.30 -13.14 11.23
C LEU A 70 5.30 -14.50 10.52
N GLY A 71 6.46 -14.99 10.08
CA GLY A 71 6.64 -16.37 9.59
C GLY A 71 5.62 -16.77 8.51
N ASP A 72 4.99 -17.94 8.70
CA ASP A 72 4.00 -18.53 7.79
C ASP A 72 2.69 -17.72 7.68
N ASP A 73 2.50 -16.71 8.52
CA ASP A 73 1.37 -15.79 8.42
C ASP A 73 1.57 -14.68 7.39
N ILE A 74 2.76 -14.57 6.79
CA ILE A 74 2.96 -13.71 5.62
C ILE A 74 2.35 -14.37 4.38
N TYR A 75 1.41 -13.68 3.73
CA TYR A 75 0.89 -14.10 2.43
C TYR A 75 1.91 -13.82 1.34
N MET A 76 2.33 -14.86 0.63
CA MET A 76 3.19 -14.79 -0.54
C MET A 76 2.41 -15.23 -1.79
N ILE A 77 2.68 -14.58 -2.92
CA ILE A 77 2.07 -14.98 -4.20
C ILE A 77 2.79 -16.25 -4.69
N PRO A 78 2.08 -17.33 -5.03
CA PRO A 78 2.68 -18.53 -5.60
C PRO A 78 3.42 -18.22 -6.91
N GLU A 79 4.64 -18.75 -7.07
CA GLU A 79 5.46 -18.47 -8.27
C GLU A 79 4.91 -19.12 -9.55
N ASN A 80 4.09 -20.17 -9.43
CA ASN A 80 3.71 -21.04 -10.54
C ASN A 80 2.30 -20.81 -11.09
N GLU A 81 1.54 -19.85 -10.54
CA GLU A 81 0.16 -19.58 -10.97
C GLU A 81 -0.04 -18.09 -11.25
N PRO A 82 -0.54 -17.72 -12.45
CA PRO A 82 -0.81 -16.32 -12.75
C PRO A 82 -1.94 -15.81 -11.85
N LEU A 83 -1.66 -14.77 -11.07
CA LEU A 83 -2.66 -14.15 -10.21
C LEU A 83 -3.65 -13.34 -11.05
N THR A 84 -4.86 -13.86 -11.22
CA THR A 84 -5.93 -13.20 -11.99
C THR A 84 -6.74 -12.20 -11.16
N GLU A 85 -6.81 -12.40 -9.85
CA GLU A 85 -7.47 -11.51 -8.89
C GLU A 85 -6.77 -11.56 -7.54
N LEU A 86 -6.86 -10.49 -6.75
CA LEU A 86 -6.40 -10.52 -5.36
C LEU A 86 -7.35 -11.37 -4.52
N PRO A 87 -6.86 -12.21 -3.59
CA PRO A 87 -7.75 -12.95 -2.71
C PRO A 87 -8.57 -12.00 -1.84
N SER A 88 -9.79 -12.41 -1.51
CA SER A 88 -10.69 -11.64 -0.65
C SER A 88 -10.13 -11.51 0.77
N PRO A 89 -10.56 -10.48 1.54
CA PRO A 89 -10.22 -10.38 2.95
C PRO A 89 -10.54 -11.65 3.76
N SER A 90 -11.63 -12.34 3.41
CA SER A 90 -12.02 -13.60 4.06
C SER A 90 -11.04 -14.75 3.80
N GLN A 91 -10.47 -14.84 2.60
CA GLN A 91 -9.44 -15.85 2.26
C GLN A 91 -8.10 -15.57 2.93
N LEU A 92 -7.85 -14.31 3.31
CA LEU A 92 -6.60 -13.84 3.92
C LEU A 92 -6.72 -13.54 5.41
N LYS A 93 -7.71 -14.13 6.10
CA LYS A 93 -7.85 -13.96 7.55
C LYS A 93 -6.57 -14.38 8.26
N HIS A 94 -6.16 -13.58 9.24
CA HIS A 94 -4.94 -13.75 10.03
C HIS A 94 -3.63 -13.71 9.21
N LYS A 95 -3.67 -13.17 7.99
CA LYS A 95 -2.47 -13.02 7.16
C LYS A 95 -1.95 -11.58 7.13
N TYR A 96 -0.64 -11.47 7.01
CA TYR A 96 0.09 -10.23 6.77
C TYR A 96 0.43 -10.14 5.29
N LEU A 97 0.15 -9.00 4.67
CA LEU A 97 0.57 -8.71 3.30
C LEU A 97 1.66 -7.66 3.36
N LEU A 98 2.79 -7.91 2.70
CA LEU A 98 3.83 -6.89 2.56
C LEU A 98 3.64 -6.14 1.25
N ARG A 99 3.62 -4.81 1.34
CA ARG A 99 3.55 -3.90 0.21
C ARG A 99 4.86 -3.12 0.09
N GLY A 100 5.55 -3.22 -1.03
CA GLY A 100 6.87 -2.63 -1.20
C GLY A 100 7.39 -2.73 -2.63
N LYS A 101 8.62 -2.25 -2.87
CA LYS A 101 9.32 -2.45 -4.14
C LYS A 101 9.75 -3.93 -4.27
N ARG A 102 9.66 -4.49 -5.48
CA ARG A 102 10.20 -5.82 -5.84
C ARG A 102 11.38 -5.67 -6.79
N VAL A 103 12.21 -6.70 -6.88
CA VAL A 103 13.21 -6.82 -7.96
C VAL A 103 12.44 -6.90 -9.27
N LEU A 104 12.62 -5.91 -10.14
CA LEU A 104 12.12 -5.98 -11.50
C LEU A 104 12.92 -7.05 -12.22
N ALA A 105 12.28 -8.16 -12.59
CA ALA A 105 12.81 -8.99 -13.68
C ALA A 105 12.95 -8.05 -14.87
N ALA A 106 14.16 -7.96 -15.44
CA ALA A 106 14.55 -6.98 -16.43
C ALA A 106 13.46 -6.77 -17.52
N VAL A 107 12.67 -5.71 -17.38
CA VAL A 107 11.85 -5.17 -18.47
C VAL A 107 12.40 -3.79 -18.75
N THR A 108 13.02 -3.73 -19.91
CA THR A 108 13.57 -2.59 -20.66
C THR A 108 13.08 -1.23 -20.21
N GLY A 109 14.04 -0.36 -19.90
CA GLY A 109 13.85 1.02 -19.53
C GLY A 109 12.85 1.75 -20.42
N VAL A 110 11.82 2.31 -19.79
CA VAL A 110 11.18 3.54 -20.20
C VAL A 110 10.98 4.33 -18.93
N ASP A 111 12.03 5.06 -18.56
CA ASP A 111 11.95 6.17 -17.62
C ASP A 111 11.46 7.40 -18.38
N GLU A 112 10.14 7.55 -18.49
CA GLU A 112 9.53 8.82 -18.91
C GLU A 112 8.26 9.08 -18.10
N GLY A 113 8.44 9.28 -16.79
CA GLY A 113 7.46 9.95 -15.94
C GLY A 113 8.15 11.09 -15.22
N ARG A 114 8.11 12.30 -15.80
CA ARG A 114 8.51 13.53 -15.08
C ARG A 114 7.87 13.52 -13.70
N GLU A 115 8.71 13.50 -12.68
CA GLU A 115 8.34 13.63 -11.28
C GLU A 115 7.56 14.94 -11.14
N ASP A 116 6.29 14.86 -10.75
CA ASP A 116 5.62 16.04 -10.21
C ASP A 116 6.19 16.18 -8.79
N ASP A 117 7.10 17.14 -8.63
CA ASP A 117 7.92 17.47 -7.45
C ASP A 117 7.13 17.78 -6.16
N ASP A 118 6.44 16.79 -5.59
CA ASP A 118 5.89 16.89 -4.23
C ASP A 118 6.70 16.07 -3.20
N GLU A 119 7.73 15.33 -3.62
CA GLU A 119 8.63 14.58 -2.73
C GLU A 119 9.90 15.38 -2.40
N ALA A 120 9.87 16.09 -1.27
CA ALA A 120 11.09 16.59 -0.64
C ALA A 120 11.89 15.43 0.00
N SER A 121 12.50 14.58 -0.83
CA SER A 121 13.42 13.53 -0.39
C SER A 121 14.74 13.66 -1.15
N ALA A 122 15.71 14.32 -0.50
CA ALA A 122 17.05 14.59 -1.04
C ALA A 122 18.04 13.40 -0.87
N ALA A 123 17.57 12.21 -0.49
CA ALA A 123 18.41 11.04 -0.34
C ALA A 123 18.28 10.11 -1.55
N PRO A 124 19.39 9.56 -2.08
CA PRO A 124 19.31 8.59 -3.17
C PRO A 124 18.51 7.36 -2.69
N GLU A 125 17.37 7.12 -3.31
CA GLU A 125 16.61 5.88 -3.09
C GLU A 125 17.50 4.69 -3.43
N ASN A 126 17.54 3.68 -2.56
CA ASN A 126 18.23 2.44 -2.89
C ASN A 126 17.44 1.72 -4.00
N LYS A 127 17.96 1.74 -5.23
CA LYS A 127 17.30 1.14 -6.41
C LYS A 127 17.21 -0.39 -6.32
N TYR A 128 18.00 -1.02 -5.46
CA TYR A 128 18.11 -2.47 -5.38
C TYR A 128 17.33 -3.03 -4.18
N VAL A 129 16.55 -4.07 -4.45
CA VAL A 129 15.81 -4.85 -3.45
C VAL A 129 16.49 -6.20 -3.28
N HIS A 130 16.79 -6.61 -2.05
CA HIS A 130 17.35 -7.92 -1.77
C HIS A 130 16.34 -9.03 -2.18
N PRO A 131 16.77 -10.11 -2.84
CA PRO A 131 15.86 -11.16 -3.32
C PRO A 131 14.95 -11.74 -2.23
N ASP A 132 15.48 -11.99 -1.03
CA ASP A 132 14.69 -12.54 0.07
C ASP A 132 13.61 -11.57 0.57
N LEU A 133 13.90 -10.27 0.60
CA LEU A 133 12.89 -9.28 0.91
C LEU A 133 11.84 -9.19 -0.22
N SER A 134 12.29 -9.23 -1.48
CA SER A 134 11.42 -9.16 -2.65
C SER A 134 10.43 -10.32 -2.74
N LYS A 135 10.79 -11.52 -2.28
CA LYS A 135 9.91 -12.70 -2.26
C LYS A 135 8.72 -12.53 -1.31
N LEU A 136 8.94 -11.81 -0.19
CA LEU A 136 7.90 -11.57 0.82
C LEU A 136 6.86 -10.52 0.39
N ILE A 137 7.14 -9.72 -0.66
CA ILE A 137 6.25 -8.65 -1.12
C ILE A 137 5.09 -9.22 -1.95
N SER A 138 3.89 -9.25 -1.39
CA SER A 138 2.67 -9.62 -2.11
C SER A 138 2.13 -8.48 -2.97
N LEU A 139 2.26 -7.21 -2.53
CA LEU A 139 1.76 -6.05 -3.26
C LEU A 139 2.94 -5.21 -3.78
N SER A 140 3.23 -5.31 -5.07
CA SER A 140 4.37 -4.64 -5.70
C SER A 140 4.09 -3.17 -5.95
N GLN A 141 4.95 -2.27 -5.51
CA GLN A 141 4.75 -0.84 -5.75
C GLN A 141 5.06 -0.46 -7.20
N VAL A 142 4.15 0.31 -7.81
CA VAL A 142 4.32 0.90 -9.15
C VAL A 142 3.98 2.39 -9.12
N LYS A 143 4.53 3.15 -10.08
CA LYS A 143 4.19 4.55 -10.32
C LYS A 143 3.12 4.63 -11.41
N LEU A 144 2.15 5.53 -11.25
CA LEU A 144 1.23 5.87 -12.35
C LEU A 144 1.92 6.82 -13.32
N THR A 145 1.73 6.57 -14.60
CA THR A 145 2.17 7.44 -15.69
C THR A 145 1.13 8.52 -15.95
N ARG A 146 1.42 9.43 -16.88
CA ARG A 146 0.42 10.40 -17.37
C ARG A 146 -0.68 9.73 -18.22
N CYS A 147 -0.44 8.51 -18.68
CA CYS A 147 -1.41 7.74 -19.45
C CYS A 147 -2.08 6.71 -18.54
N LEU A 148 -2.97 7.17 -17.65
CA LEU A 148 -3.68 6.29 -16.72
C LEU A 148 -4.43 5.18 -17.44
N ARG A 149 -4.93 5.44 -18.66
CA ARG A 149 -5.55 4.43 -19.50
C ARG A 149 -4.62 3.26 -19.82
N GLY A 150 -3.35 3.55 -20.13
CA GLY A 150 -2.34 2.51 -20.38
C GLY A 150 -2.00 1.73 -19.11
N ASP A 151 -1.89 2.43 -17.98
CA ASP A 151 -1.56 1.81 -16.69
C ASP A 151 -2.63 0.80 -16.22
N ILE A 152 -3.92 1.05 -16.51
CA ILE A 152 -5.03 0.16 -16.13
C ILE A 152 -4.82 -1.27 -16.65
N ASP A 153 -4.32 -1.41 -17.88
CA ASP A 153 -4.17 -2.71 -18.55
C ASP A 153 -2.73 -3.23 -18.51
N LYS A 154 -1.74 -2.35 -18.32
CA LYS A 154 -0.32 -2.72 -18.20
C LYS A 154 0.02 -3.27 -16.82
N HIS A 155 -0.53 -2.67 -15.76
CA HIS A 155 -0.16 -3.07 -14.41
C HIS A 155 -0.76 -4.44 -14.04
N GLY A 156 0.03 -5.24 -13.35
CA GLY A 156 -0.40 -6.53 -12.81
C GLY A 156 -1.41 -6.36 -11.68
N VAL A 157 -2.22 -7.39 -11.43
CA VAL A 157 -3.29 -7.38 -10.42
C VAL A 157 -2.79 -7.07 -8.99
N ASN A 158 -1.57 -7.47 -8.67
CA ASN A 158 -0.93 -7.21 -7.38
C ASN A 158 -0.04 -5.96 -7.39
N GLU A 159 0.00 -5.21 -8.49
CA GLU A 159 0.71 -3.95 -8.56
C GLU A 159 -0.13 -2.83 -7.94
N SER A 160 0.52 -2.01 -7.13
CA SER A 160 -0.13 -1.04 -6.25
C SER A 160 0.52 0.33 -6.33
N ALA A 161 -0.28 1.34 -6.64
CA ALA A 161 0.16 2.72 -6.69
C ALA A 161 0.08 3.39 -5.30
N SER A 162 1.01 4.31 -5.02
CA SER A 162 0.93 5.28 -3.92
C SER A 162 0.69 6.67 -4.51
N LEU A 163 -0.30 7.43 -4.02
CA LEU A 163 -0.62 8.78 -4.50
C LEU A 163 -0.64 9.77 -3.33
N SER A 164 0.03 10.91 -3.47
CA SER A 164 -0.19 12.03 -2.54
C SER A 164 -1.63 12.55 -2.66
N GLU A 165 -2.14 13.21 -1.62
CA GLU A 165 -3.44 13.89 -1.66
C GLU A 165 -3.57 14.84 -2.87
N THR A 166 -2.48 15.52 -3.25
CA THR A 166 -2.41 16.43 -4.39
C THR A 166 -2.54 15.69 -5.71
N LYS A 167 -1.87 14.53 -5.84
CA LYS A 167 -1.94 13.69 -7.03
C LYS A 167 -3.31 13.06 -7.22
N VAL A 168 -3.95 12.61 -6.14
CA VAL A 168 -5.34 12.11 -6.19
C VAL A 168 -6.26 13.20 -6.74
N LYS A 169 -6.17 14.42 -6.20
CA LYS A 169 -6.97 15.56 -6.67
C LYS A 169 -6.73 15.85 -8.15
N LYS A 170 -5.46 15.97 -8.57
CA LYS A 170 -5.08 16.24 -9.97
C LYS A 170 -5.61 15.17 -10.93
N LEU A 171 -5.40 13.88 -10.62
CA LEU A 171 -5.89 12.78 -11.47
C LEU A 171 -7.43 12.71 -11.51
N GLY A 172 -8.10 13.04 -10.41
CA GLY A 172 -9.56 13.14 -10.36
C GLY A 172 -10.12 14.28 -11.22
N GLU A 173 -9.47 15.44 -11.19
CA GLU A 173 -9.79 16.60 -12.05
C GLU A 173 -9.55 16.30 -13.53
N GLU A 174 -8.51 15.53 -13.86
CA GLU A 174 -8.23 15.07 -15.24
C GLU A 174 -9.26 14.04 -15.71
N SER A 175 -9.54 13.00 -14.91
CA SER A 175 -10.57 12.01 -15.19
C SER A 175 -10.91 11.13 -13.97
N GLU A 176 -11.98 11.48 -13.27
CA GLU A 176 -12.57 10.65 -12.20
C GLU A 176 -12.91 9.24 -12.70
N ALA A 177 -13.42 9.13 -13.93
CA ALA A 177 -13.79 7.84 -14.51
C ALA A 177 -12.60 6.90 -14.67
N LEU A 178 -11.46 7.40 -15.18
CA LEU A 178 -10.25 6.59 -15.34
C LEU A 178 -9.63 6.22 -14.00
N LEU A 179 -9.63 7.14 -13.01
CA LEU A 179 -9.12 6.84 -11.67
C LEU A 179 -9.97 5.77 -10.96
N ALA A 180 -11.29 5.88 -11.03
CA ALA A 180 -12.20 4.86 -10.51
C ALA A 180 -12.08 3.52 -11.26
N ALA A 181 -11.82 3.55 -12.58
CA ALA A 181 -11.53 2.34 -13.34
C ALA A 181 -10.22 1.69 -12.88
N TYR A 182 -9.16 2.46 -12.64
CA TYR A 182 -7.89 1.95 -12.12
C TYR A 182 -8.07 1.33 -10.72
N THR A 183 -8.71 2.04 -9.80
CA THR A 183 -8.94 1.54 -8.42
C THR A 183 -9.94 0.39 -8.35
N SER A 184 -10.69 0.10 -9.42
CA SER A 184 -11.52 -1.11 -9.51
C SER A 184 -10.72 -2.39 -9.76
N LYS A 185 -9.53 -2.29 -10.38
CA LYS A 185 -8.65 -3.43 -10.69
C LYS A 185 -7.45 -3.54 -9.76
N HIS A 186 -6.96 -2.40 -9.26
CA HIS A 186 -5.67 -2.30 -8.56
C HIS A 186 -5.84 -1.74 -7.15
N PHE A 187 -5.02 -2.20 -6.21
CA PHE A 187 -4.98 -1.66 -4.85
C PHE A 187 -4.20 -0.35 -4.81
N VAL A 188 -4.82 0.74 -4.35
CA VAL A 188 -4.20 2.07 -4.30
C VAL A 188 -4.14 2.57 -2.87
N LYS A 189 -2.99 3.14 -2.51
CA LYS A 189 -2.78 3.87 -1.26
C LYS A 189 -2.74 5.37 -1.56
N SER A 190 -3.45 6.18 -0.78
CA SER A 190 -3.22 7.63 -0.72
C SER A 190 -2.62 8.05 0.62
N TYR A 191 -1.92 9.18 0.64
CA TYR A 191 -1.22 9.68 1.83
C TYR A 191 -1.12 11.22 1.86
N PRO A 192 -0.93 11.84 3.04
CA PRO A 192 -0.80 13.30 3.17
C PRO A 192 0.49 13.80 2.51
N LYS A 193 0.47 14.99 1.91
CA LYS A 193 1.68 15.57 1.29
C LYS A 193 2.76 15.89 2.33
N GLY A 194 4.03 15.88 1.91
CA GLY A 194 5.17 16.11 2.81
C GLY A 194 5.20 17.49 3.50
N LEU A 195 4.49 18.49 2.97
CA LEU A 195 4.39 19.82 3.58
C LEU A 195 3.61 19.81 4.91
N ARG A 196 2.83 18.75 5.20
CA ARG A 196 2.10 18.57 6.47
C ARG A 196 3.02 18.07 7.58
N GLN A 197 4.05 18.86 7.88
CA GLN A 197 5.05 18.55 8.93
C GLN A 197 4.44 18.56 10.34
N ASP A 198 3.30 19.24 10.51
CA ASP A 198 2.49 19.25 11.72
C ASP A 198 1.65 17.98 11.90
N SER A 199 1.77 17.01 10.99
CA SER A 199 0.95 15.79 10.96
C SER A 199 -0.55 16.04 10.81
N SER A 200 -0.98 17.19 10.27
CA SER A 200 -2.39 17.41 9.92
C SER A 200 -2.90 16.38 8.90
N ASN A 201 -4.19 16.04 8.96
CA ASN A 201 -4.80 15.15 7.98
C ASN A 201 -5.40 15.91 6.79
N PHE A 202 -5.52 15.21 5.67
CA PHE A 202 -6.31 15.65 4.52
C PHE A 202 -7.70 15.03 4.55
N CYS A 203 -8.63 15.60 3.79
CA CYS A 203 -9.99 15.07 3.68
C CYS A 203 -9.99 13.70 2.98
N PRO A 204 -10.33 12.60 3.68
CA PRO A 204 -10.24 11.25 3.10
C PRO A 204 -11.31 10.99 2.03
N MET A 205 -12.41 11.75 2.05
CA MET A 205 -13.53 11.63 1.12
C MET A 205 -13.10 11.72 -0.34
N GLN A 206 -12.17 12.62 -0.68
CA GLN A 206 -11.67 12.79 -2.05
C GLN A 206 -11.01 11.52 -2.59
N SER A 207 -10.34 10.75 -1.72
CA SER A 207 -9.75 9.46 -2.10
C SER A 207 -10.82 8.37 -2.19
N TRP A 208 -11.76 8.31 -1.24
CA TRP A 208 -12.81 7.29 -1.24
C TRP A 208 -13.76 7.40 -2.43
N ILE A 209 -14.15 8.61 -2.86
CA ILE A 209 -15.00 8.80 -4.04
C ILE A 209 -14.30 8.33 -5.33
N ALA A 210 -12.97 8.47 -5.39
CA ALA A 210 -12.14 7.94 -6.47
C ALA A 210 -11.91 6.41 -6.38
N GLY A 211 -12.46 5.75 -5.36
CA GLY A 211 -12.35 4.31 -5.13
C GLY A 211 -11.03 3.84 -4.52
N VAL A 212 -10.17 4.76 -4.04
CA VAL A 212 -8.92 4.45 -3.34
C VAL A 212 -9.24 3.74 -2.03
N GLN A 213 -8.57 2.61 -1.79
CA GLN A 213 -8.87 1.69 -0.70
C GLN A 213 -8.10 2.03 0.58
N SER A 214 -6.80 2.33 0.45
CA SER A 214 -5.92 2.59 1.60
C SER A 214 -5.65 4.08 1.74
N VAL A 215 -6.56 4.82 2.38
CA VAL A 215 -6.41 6.25 2.62
C VAL A 215 -5.68 6.46 3.96
N ALA A 216 -4.37 6.67 3.90
CA ALA A 216 -3.54 6.78 5.10
C ALA A 216 -3.69 8.16 5.75
N LEU A 217 -4.01 8.17 7.04
CA LEU A 217 -4.08 9.36 7.88
C LEU A 217 -3.08 9.23 9.04
N ASN A 218 -2.68 10.37 9.59
CA ASN A 218 -1.87 10.48 10.80
C ASN A 218 -2.73 10.16 12.02
N MET A 219 -2.73 8.89 12.44
CA MET A 219 -3.55 8.38 13.56
C MET A 219 -3.28 9.08 14.90
N GLN A 220 -2.12 9.71 15.06
CA GLN A 220 -1.77 10.52 16.23
C GLN A 220 -2.47 11.89 16.28
N THR A 221 -3.02 12.35 15.15
CA THR A 221 -3.70 13.65 15.03
C THR A 221 -5.20 13.43 15.05
N TYR A 222 -5.86 13.82 16.14
CA TYR A 222 -7.31 13.73 16.28
C TYR A 222 -7.99 15.00 15.76
N ASP A 223 -8.35 14.97 14.47
CA ASP A 223 -9.04 16.05 13.77
C ASP A 223 -10.33 15.55 13.07
N GLU A 224 -11.06 16.46 12.44
CA GLU A 224 -12.32 16.14 11.74
C GLU A 224 -12.17 15.04 10.68
N ASN A 225 -10.98 14.93 10.07
CA ASN A 225 -10.69 13.93 9.05
C ASN A 225 -10.47 12.55 9.67
N MET A 226 -9.86 12.50 10.85
CA MET A 226 -9.81 11.29 11.66
C MET A 226 -11.19 10.86 12.14
N ASP A 227 -12.06 11.81 12.52
CA ASP A 227 -13.46 11.53 12.88
C ASP A 227 -14.23 10.90 11.72
N LEU A 228 -14.06 11.41 10.49
CA LEU A 228 -14.66 10.80 9.28
C LEU A 228 -14.16 9.36 9.06
N SER A 229 -12.86 9.13 9.22
CA SER A 229 -12.25 7.79 9.12
C SER A 229 -12.81 6.83 10.17
N ALA A 230 -12.82 7.25 11.44
CA ALA A 230 -13.38 6.47 12.53
C ALA A 230 -14.88 6.19 12.32
N GLY A 231 -15.63 7.14 11.79
CA GLY A 231 -17.05 6.99 11.43
C GLY A 231 -17.26 5.93 10.35
N LEU A 232 -16.54 6.02 9.23
CA LEU A 232 -16.64 5.04 8.14
C LEU A 232 -16.28 3.63 8.60
N PHE A 233 -15.18 3.47 9.33
CA PHE A 233 -14.68 2.14 9.71
C PHE A 233 -15.45 1.49 10.86
N ARG A 234 -16.39 2.19 11.52
CA ARG A 234 -17.38 1.54 12.39
C ARG A 234 -18.35 0.64 11.62
N ILE A 235 -18.54 0.87 10.32
CA ILE A 235 -19.35 0.03 9.45
C ILE A 235 -18.72 -1.38 9.37
N ASN A 236 -19.55 -2.39 9.07
CA ASN A 236 -19.10 -3.77 8.90
C ASN A 236 -18.44 -4.36 10.17
N GLY A 237 -19.00 -4.02 11.35
CA GLY A 237 -18.56 -4.59 12.62
C GLY A 237 -17.18 -4.11 13.07
N ASN A 238 -16.77 -2.89 12.70
CA ASN A 238 -15.48 -2.31 13.06
C ASN A 238 -14.27 -3.15 12.61
N CYS A 239 -14.41 -3.88 11.51
CA CYS A 239 -13.42 -4.87 11.10
C CYS A 239 -12.26 -4.30 10.27
N GLY A 240 -12.28 -2.97 10.00
CA GLY A 240 -11.28 -2.28 9.19
C GLY A 240 -11.44 -2.42 7.67
N TYR A 241 -12.46 -3.15 7.20
CA TYR A 241 -12.76 -3.35 5.79
C TYR A 241 -14.22 -3.00 5.50
N VAL A 242 -14.44 -2.07 4.57
CA VAL A 242 -15.78 -1.66 4.12
C VAL A 242 -15.88 -1.91 2.62
N LEU A 243 -16.93 -2.62 2.20
CA LEU A 243 -17.14 -2.92 0.79
C LEU A 243 -17.44 -1.63 0.02
N LYS A 244 -16.72 -1.39 -1.08
CA LYS A 244 -16.98 -0.25 -1.96
C LYS A 244 -18.41 -0.32 -2.54
N PRO A 245 -19.05 0.83 -2.85
CA PRO A 245 -20.28 0.84 -3.62
C PRO A 245 -20.12 0.10 -4.97
N PRO A 246 -21.18 -0.56 -5.50
CA PRO A 246 -21.09 -1.35 -6.74
C PRO A 246 -20.52 -0.58 -7.94
N VAL A 247 -20.77 0.72 -8.03
CA VAL A 247 -20.25 1.58 -9.10
C VAL A 247 -18.71 1.67 -9.09
N LEU A 248 -18.09 1.69 -7.91
CA LEU A 248 -16.62 1.73 -7.75
C LEU A 248 -15.97 0.34 -7.74
N ILE A 249 -16.77 -0.73 -7.59
CA ILE A 249 -16.33 -2.12 -7.80
C ILE A 249 -16.28 -2.44 -9.29
N ARG A 250 -17.29 -2.02 -10.06
CA ARG A 250 -17.34 -2.26 -11.52
C ARG A 250 -16.34 -1.39 -12.29
N GLY A 251 -15.99 -0.23 -11.72
CA GLY A 251 -15.22 0.82 -12.36
C GLY A 251 -16.10 1.72 -13.24
N LEU A 252 -15.84 3.03 -13.22
CA LEU A 252 -16.52 3.97 -14.10
C LEU A 252 -15.98 3.83 -15.53
N GLY A 253 -16.87 3.74 -16.53
CA GLY A 253 -16.47 3.66 -17.95
C GLY A 253 -16.59 2.27 -18.60
N LYS A 254 -17.02 1.24 -17.87
CA LYS A 254 -17.67 0.07 -18.50
C LYS A 254 -19.11 0.47 -18.83
N GLN A 255 -19.39 0.81 -20.08
CA GLN A 255 -20.76 0.80 -20.59
C GLN A 255 -21.35 -0.58 -20.22
N PRO A 256 -22.55 -0.66 -19.61
CA PRO A 256 -23.18 -1.96 -19.40
C PRO A 256 -23.27 -2.63 -20.77
N GLN A 257 -22.67 -3.82 -20.91
CA GLN A 257 -23.00 -4.66 -22.05
C GLN A 257 -24.51 -4.85 -21.98
N SER A 258 -25.20 -4.60 -23.08
CA SER A 258 -26.67 -4.57 -23.21
C SER A 258 -27.40 -5.85 -22.76
N ARG A 259 -26.66 -6.86 -22.28
CA ARG A 259 -27.18 -8.13 -21.79
C ARG A 259 -27.63 -8.12 -20.33
N ASP A 260 -27.13 -7.21 -19.50
CA ASP A 260 -27.48 -7.19 -18.06
C ASP A 260 -28.78 -6.42 -17.74
N LEU A 261 -29.45 -5.86 -18.75
CA LEU A 261 -30.75 -5.17 -18.60
C LEU A 261 -31.96 -6.08 -18.86
N ILE A 262 -31.74 -7.35 -19.23
CA ILE A 262 -32.81 -8.31 -19.54
C ILE A 262 -32.68 -9.56 -18.69
N THR A 263 -32.64 -9.39 -17.37
CA THR A 263 -33.11 -10.42 -16.44
C THR A 263 -33.44 -9.71 -15.12
N ARG A 264 -34.68 -9.22 -15.07
CA ARG A 264 -35.38 -8.94 -13.81
C ARG A 264 -35.96 -10.24 -13.28
#